data_AF-A0A2N1RPF7-F1
#
_entry.id   AF-A0A2N1RPF7-F1
#
_cell.length_a   1.000
_cell.length_b   1.000
_cell.length_c   1.000
_cell.angle_alpha   90.00
_cell.angle_beta   90.00
_cell.angle_gamma   90.00
#
_symmetry.space_group_name_H-M   'P 1'
#
loop_
_entity.id
_entity.type
_entity.pdbx_description
1 polymer ?
#
loop_
_entity_poly.entity_id
_entity_poly.type
_entity_poly.pdbx_seq_one_letter_code
_entity_poly.pdbx_strand_id
1 'polypeptide(L)'
;MIKKSIIATILILAISGAVFYLQSSTGAVEIPEAKNIRADFKYPDFYKGFYLNSASGKNFEKLSGFISRAKTAGLNTVVIDVQTSAMNNSVTPQKNVEYCLEQGFHPIARVVIFPDGLGEYPISSALLEKRLSVAEEACQVGYKEIQLDYIRFNDHGSLKYLTVKQRYEIIKEVVEKFNVRLKKYNVRIAVDVFGRIPLNTDDPIGQKMEVFDEIVDVICPMAYPSHYTWSEKMMSDPYYTVHLTSVKAKKRVKKSIIVPWVQTFQMKVKKSGLTYDKYIEQQIKAVHDAEVNGFLFWNAAQDYDIPFAATGNFYSKFKTVASAE
;
A
#
# COMPACT_ATOMS: atom_id res chain seq x y z
N MET A 1 -11.57 -58.94 70.63
CA MET A 1 -11.55 -57.76 69.73
C MET A 1 -10.17 -57.61 69.15
N ILE A 2 -10.07 -57.49 67.81
CA ILE A 2 -9.06 -56.77 67.00
C ILE A 2 -8.78 -57.56 65.71
N LYS A 3 -8.68 -56.80 64.62
CA LYS A 3 -9.09 -57.07 63.24
C LYS A 3 -8.04 -57.82 62.41
N LYS A 4 -8.56 -58.58 61.43
CA LYS A 4 -7.93 -59.03 60.16
C LYS A 4 -7.41 -57.81 59.37
N SER A 5 -6.39 -57.88 58.49
CA SER A 5 -6.38 -58.68 57.26
C SER A 5 -5.03 -58.63 56.51
N ILE A 6 -4.63 -59.82 56.04
CA ILE A 6 -4.25 -60.20 54.66
C ILE A 6 -2.96 -59.63 54.07
N ILE A 7 -1.98 -60.54 54.02
CA ILE A 7 -0.76 -60.51 53.19
C ILE A 7 -1.11 -61.12 51.83
N ALA A 8 -0.71 -60.46 50.74
CA ALA A 8 -0.73 -61.02 49.39
C ALA A 8 0.70 -61.19 48.88
N THR A 9 1.06 -62.45 48.62
CA THR A 9 2.33 -62.92 48.06
C THR A 9 2.43 -62.54 46.59
N ILE A 10 3.59 -62.02 46.14
CA ILE A 10 3.99 -62.06 44.73
C ILE A 10 5.36 -62.71 44.60
N LEU A 11 5.35 -63.72 43.73
CA LEU A 11 6.38 -64.67 43.36
C LEU A 11 7.53 -63.98 42.59
N ILE A 12 8.78 -64.32 42.92
CA ILE A 12 9.96 -63.99 42.11
C ILE A 12 10.26 -65.19 41.22
N LEU A 13 10.36 -64.98 39.91
CA LEU A 13 11.01 -65.91 38.98
C LEU A 13 11.68 -65.12 37.85
N ALA A 14 13.00 -65.23 37.83
CA ALA A 14 13.89 -64.62 36.87
C ALA A 14 13.91 -65.42 35.56
N ILE A 15 13.90 -64.74 34.40
CA ILE A 15 14.38 -65.31 33.14
C ILE A 15 15.17 -64.23 32.36
N SER A 16 16.35 -64.66 31.93
CA SER A 16 17.37 -64.06 31.07
C SER A 16 16.88 -63.40 29.78
N GLY A 17 17.61 -62.37 29.29
CA GLY A 17 17.51 -61.95 27.89
C GLY A 17 18.33 -60.71 27.53
N ALA A 18 19.46 -60.93 26.85
CA ALA A 18 20.18 -60.06 25.91
C ALA A 18 20.09 -58.53 26.04
N VAL A 19 21.24 -57.90 26.28
CA VAL A 19 21.46 -56.46 26.06
C VAL A 19 21.49 -56.20 24.55
N PHE A 20 20.41 -55.65 24.00
CA PHE A 20 20.41 -54.99 22.70
C PHE A 20 20.78 -53.52 22.91
N TYR A 21 21.95 -53.11 22.39
CA TYR A 21 22.24 -51.69 22.18
C TYR A 21 21.36 -51.19 21.04
N LEU A 22 20.26 -50.49 21.36
CA LEU A 22 19.61 -49.60 20.40
C LEU A 22 20.44 -48.31 20.32
N GLN A 23 21.12 -48.11 19.18
CA GLN A 23 21.51 -46.77 18.77
C GLN A 23 20.22 -45.96 18.55
N SER A 24 19.96 -45.00 19.43
CA SER A 24 18.95 -43.97 19.18
C SER A 24 19.48 -43.07 18.06
N SER A 25 18.99 -43.26 16.83
CA SER A 25 19.06 -42.22 15.82
C SER A 25 18.10 -41.10 16.24
N THR A 26 18.57 -40.18 17.09
CA THR A 26 17.91 -38.89 17.29
C THR A 26 18.14 -38.06 16.03
N GLY A 27 17.40 -38.38 14.96
CA GLY A 27 17.17 -37.43 13.89
C GLY A 27 16.37 -36.30 14.50
N ALA A 28 17.06 -35.24 14.93
CA ALA A 28 16.41 -33.97 15.19
C ALA A 28 15.70 -33.58 13.89
N VAL A 29 14.38 -33.58 13.91
CA VAL A 29 13.61 -32.90 12.88
C VAL A 29 13.98 -31.43 13.04
N GLU A 30 14.80 -30.90 12.13
CA GLU A 30 14.94 -29.46 11.97
C GLU A 30 13.54 -28.93 11.65
N ILE A 31 12.88 -28.37 12.67
CA ILE A 31 11.71 -27.53 12.47
C ILE A 31 12.26 -26.31 11.72
N PRO A 32 11.81 -26.03 10.48
CA PRO A 32 12.27 -24.84 9.78
C PRO A 32 12.01 -23.64 10.67
N GLU A 33 13.04 -22.83 10.91
CA GLU A 33 12.91 -21.57 11.63
C GLU A 33 11.70 -20.82 11.07
N ALA A 34 10.73 -20.50 11.93
CA ALA A 34 9.53 -19.80 11.52
C ALA A 34 9.96 -18.49 10.84
N LYS A 35 9.80 -18.42 9.52
CA LYS A 35 10.24 -17.27 8.73
C LYS A 35 9.65 -16.01 9.34
N ASN A 36 10.51 -15.12 9.85
CA ASN A 36 10.05 -13.84 10.35
C ASN A 36 9.72 -12.94 9.16
N ILE A 37 8.52 -13.16 8.59
CA ILE A 37 8.02 -12.51 7.38
C ILE A 37 8.15 -10.97 7.45
N ARG A 38 8.12 -10.40 8.67
CA ARG A 38 8.29 -8.97 8.89
C ARG A 38 9.75 -8.51 8.80
N ALA A 39 10.70 -9.30 9.27
CA ALA A 39 12.13 -8.97 9.26
C ALA A 39 12.74 -9.14 7.86
N ASP A 40 12.27 -10.13 7.10
CA ASP A 40 12.78 -10.45 5.75
C ASP A 40 12.04 -9.70 4.62
N PHE A 41 11.14 -8.78 4.97
CA PHE A 41 10.32 -8.08 3.99
C PHE A 41 11.17 -7.25 3.02
N LYS A 42 11.00 -7.48 1.73
CA LYS A 42 11.59 -6.69 0.65
C LYS A 42 10.50 -5.91 -0.07
N TYR A 43 10.69 -4.61 -0.18
CA TYR A 43 9.82 -3.78 -1.00
C TYR A 43 9.89 -4.22 -2.47
N PRO A 44 8.77 -4.21 -3.21
CA PRO A 44 8.80 -4.47 -4.65
C PRO A 44 9.66 -3.44 -5.38
N ASP A 45 10.47 -3.88 -6.36
CA ASP A 45 11.19 -2.95 -7.25
C ASP A 45 10.24 -2.17 -8.15
N PHE A 46 9.11 -2.80 -8.51
CA PHE A 46 8.03 -2.20 -9.30
C PHE A 46 6.66 -2.51 -8.69
N TYR A 47 5.94 -1.47 -8.31
CA TYR A 47 4.64 -1.55 -7.66
C TYR A 47 3.56 -1.83 -8.69
N LYS A 48 2.72 -2.84 -8.43
CA LYS A 48 1.50 -3.14 -9.19
C LYS A 48 0.37 -3.23 -8.19
N GLY A 49 -0.14 -2.06 -7.81
CA GLY A 49 -1.02 -1.90 -6.67
C GLY A 49 -2.47 -1.64 -7.03
N PHE A 50 -3.35 -1.85 -6.05
CA PHE A 50 -4.76 -1.50 -6.13
C PHE A 50 -5.29 -1.06 -4.76
N TYR A 51 -6.36 -0.27 -4.78
CA TYR A 51 -6.97 0.31 -3.58
C TYR A 51 -8.10 -0.57 -3.00
N LEU A 52 -8.18 -0.62 -1.66
CA LEU A 52 -9.30 -1.11 -0.88
C LEU A 52 -9.71 -0.10 0.20
N ASN A 53 -11.01 0.04 0.43
CA ASN A 53 -11.49 0.76 1.61
C ASN A 53 -11.33 -0.06 2.90
N SER A 54 -11.45 0.61 4.04
CA SER A 54 -11.26 -0.01 5.36
C SER A 54 -12.24 -1.17 5.62
N ALA A 55 -13.49 -1.07 5.16
CA ALA A 55 -14.47 -2.16 5.32
C ALA A 55 -14.02 -3.46 4.62
N SER A 56 -13.38 -3.33 3.47
CA SER A 56 -12.90 -4.48 2.68
C SER A 56 -11.59 -5.02 3.23
N GLY A 57 -10.68 -4.13 3.68
CA GLY A 57 -9.44 -4.53 4.36
C GLY A 57 -9.69 -5.30 5.66
N LYS A 58 -10.71 -4.91 6.45
CA LYS A 58 -11.04 -5.57 7.72
C LYS A 58 -11.76 -6.91 7.55
N ASN A 59 -12.51 -7.09 6.46
CA ASN A 59 -13.22 -8.33 6.18
C ASN A 59 -12.27 -9.33 5.49
N PHE A 60 -11.89 -10.39 6.20
CA PHE A 60 -10.91 -11.36 5.71
C PHE A 60 -11.33 -12.06 4.41
N GLU A 61 -12.61 -12.42 4.26
CA GLU A 61 -13.11 -13.07 3.03
C GLU A 61 -13.00 -12.14 1.82
N LYS A 62 -13.40 -10.87 1.97
CA LYS A 62 -13.25 -9.87 0.91
C LYS A 62 -11.79 -9.61 0.58
N LEU A 63 -10.96 -9.35 1.59
CA LEU A 63 -9.54 -9.09 1.41
C LEU A 63 -8.85 -10.26 0.70
N SER A 64 -8.99 -11.48 1.21
CA SER A 64 -8.37 -12.67 0.63
C SER A 64 -8.84 -12.93 -0.81
N GLY A 65 -10.13 -12.69 -1.10
CA GLY A 65 -10.67 -12.72 -2.46
C GLY A 65 -10.00 -11.72 -3.40
N PHE A 66 -9.82 -10.47 -2.98
CA PHE A 66 -9.10 -9.48 -3.79
C PHE A 66 -7.63 -9.85 -3.98
N ILE A 67 -6.93 -10.22 -2.91
CA ILE A 67 -5.51 -10.59 -2.96
C ILE A 67 -5.28 -11.78 -3.89
N SER A 68 -6.12 -12.82 -3.82
CA SER A 68 -6.02 -13.99 -4.69
C SER A 68 -6.19 -13.65 -6.18
N ARG A 69 -7.20 -12.85 -6.51
CA ARG A 69 -7.44 -12.41 -7.90
C ARG A 69 -6.34 -11.48 -8.41
N ALA A 70 -5.91 -10.53 -7.57
CA ALA A 70 -4.82 -9.61 -7.87
C ALA A 70 -3.51 -10.37 -8.11
N LYS A 71 -3.20 -11.37 -7.27
CA LYS A 71 -2.02 -12.24 -7.41
C LYS A 71 -2.02 -12.99 -8.74
N THR A 72 -3.18 -13.54 -9.12
CA THR A 72 -3.37 -14.24 -10.40
C THR A 72 -3.12 -13.31 -11.58
N ALA A 73 -3.53 -12.05 -11.49
CA ALA A 73 -3.25 -11.01 -12.48
C ALA A 73 -1.81 -10.47 -12.44
N GLY A 74 -0.98 -10.91 -11.50
CA GLY A 74 0.42 -10.49 -11.35
C GLY A 74 0.62 -9.18 -10.61
N LEU A 75 -0.38 -8.71 -9.85
CA LEU A 75 -0.24 -7.59 -8.91
C LEU A 75 0.50 -8.04 -7.64
N ASN A 76 1.11 -7.09 -6.93
CA ASN A 76 1.98 -7.36 -5.78
C ASN A 76 1.84 -6.34 -4.64
N THR A 77 0.95 -5.36 -4.75
CA THR A 77 0.80 -4.27 -3.79
C THR A 77 -0.68 -4.05 -3.51
N VAL A 78 -1.03 -3.71 -2.26
CA VAL A 78 -2.39 -3.35 -1.88
C VAL A 78 -2.37 -2.12 -0.99
N VAL A 79 -3.16 -1.11 -1.35
CA VAL A 79 -3.35 0.09 -0.54
C VAL A 79 -4.67 -0.03 0.18
N ILE A 80 -4.68 0.14 1.50
CA ILE A 80 -5.87 -0.03 2.32
C ILE A 80 -6.09 1.20 3.18
N ASP A 81 -7.29 1.77 3.12
CA ASP A 81 -7.68 2.80 4.08
C ASP A 81 -7.67 2.26 5.50
N VAL A 82 -7.05 3.00 6.42
CA VAL A 82 -7.08 2.70 7.86
C VAL A 82 -8.06 3.57 8.63
N GLN A 83 -8.89 4.33 7.91
CA GLN A 83 -9.99 5.14 8.44
C GLN A 83 -11.29 4.78 7.72
N THR A 84 -12.44 4.95 8.37
CA THR A 84 -13.74 4.94 7.67
C THR A 84 -13.94 6.25 6.91
N SER A 85 -14.94 6.32 6.01
CA SER A 85 -15.31 7.58 5.35
C SER A 85 -15.66 8.71 6.33
N ALA A 86 -16.21 8.36 7.50
CA ALA A 86 -16.47 9.29 8.60
C ALA A 86 -15.22 9.62 9.45
N MET A 87 -14.02 9.26 9.00
CA MET A 87 -12.74 9.47 9.69
C MET A 87 -12.66 8.84 11.10
N ASN A 88 -13.40 7.75 11.30
CA ASN A 88 -13.23 6.89 12.48
C ASN A 88 -12.04 5.95 12.26
N ASN A 89 -11.32 5.65 13.33
CA ASN A 89 -10.21 4.69 13.27
C ASN A 89 -10.74 3.32 12.81
N SER A 90 -10.05 2.72 11.85
CA SER A 90 -10.44 1.45 11.24
C SER A 90 -9.22 0.67 10.71
N VAL A 91 -8.14 0.63 11.50
CA VAL A 91 -6.95 -0.16 11.15
C VAL A 91 -7.33 -1.62 10.84
N THR A 92 -6.70 -2.15 9.80
CA THR A 92 -6.86 -3.54 9.38
C THR A 92 -6.34 -4.50 10.45
N PRO A 93 -7.04 -5.60 10.78
CA PRO A 93 -6.56 -6.56 11.76
C PRO A 93 -5.18 -7.11 11.39
N GLN A 94 -4.31 -7.31 12.38
CA GLN A 94 -2.95 -7.82 12.18
C GLN A 94 -2.91 -9.08 11.31
N LYS A 95 -3.77 -10.08 11.59
CA LYS A 95 -3.86 -11.32 10.80
C LYS A 95 -4.14 -11.09 9.31
N ASN A 96 -4.86 -10.02 8.97
CA ASN A 96 -5.19 -9.68 7.58
C ASN A 96 -3.97 -9.04 6.87
N VAL A 97 -3.21 -8.21 7.59
CA VAL A 97 -1.95 -7.63 7.09
C VAL A 97 -0.89 -8.72 6.89
N GLU A 98 -0.75 -9.62 7.87
CA GLU A 98 0.13 -10.79 7.80
C GLU A 98 -0.22 -11.69 6.62
N TYR A 99 -1.51 -11.96 6.39
CA TYR A 99 -1.95 -12.68 5.21
C TYR A 99 -1.52 -12.01 3.90
N CYS A 100 -1.60 -10.67 3.79
CA CYS A 100 -1.11 -9.97 2.59
C CYS A 100 0.40 -10.24 2.40
N LEU A 101 1.20 -10.09 3.46
CA LEU A 101 2.64 -10.34 3.42
C LEU A 101 2.96 -11.80 3.03
N GLU A 102 2.26 -12.77 3.61
CA GLU A 102 2.38 -14.21 3.29
C GLU A 102 2.05 -14.50 1.83
N GLN A 103 1.07 -13.79 1.26
CA GLN A 103 0.73 -13.91 -0.15
C GLN A 103 1.72 -13.21 -1.08
N GLY A 104 2.77 -12.57 -0.54
CA GLY A 104 3.79 -11.85 -1.29
C GLY A 104 3.35 -10.45 -1.70
N PHE A 105 2.34 -9.88 -1.03
CA PHE A 105 1.91 -8.50 -1.24
C PHE A 105 2.67 -7.54 -0.34
N HIS A 106 2.89 -6.33 -0.86
CA HIS A 106 3.26 -5.14 -0.10
C HIS A 106 2.00 -4.41 0.36
N PRO A 107 1.61 -4.47 1.65
CA PRO A 107 0.49 -3.72 2.18
C PRO A 107 0.91 -2.29 2.54
N ILE A 108 0.14 -1.32 2.05
CA ILE A 108 0.29 0.12 2.29
C ILE A 108 -0.92 0.62 3.07
N ALA A 109 -0.70 1.28 4.20
CA ALA A 109 -1.78 1.90 4.97
C ALA A 109 -1.99 3.34 4.49
N ARG A 110 -3.16 3.61 3.90
CA ARG A 110 -3.55 4.95 3.48
C ARG A 110 -4.22 5.70 4.64
N VAL A 111 -3.58 6.79 5.06
CA VAL A 111 -3.99 7.67 6.16
C VAL A 111 -4.44 9.00 5.57
N VAL A 112 -5.72 9.32 5.72
CA VAL A 112 -6.29 10.60 5.27
C VAL A 112 -6.04 11.66 6.33
N ILE A 113 -5.27 12.69 5.97
CA ILE A 113 -4.87 13.75 6.90
C ILE A 113 -6.00 14.79 7.03
N PHE A 114 -6.30 15.50 5.95
CA PHE A 114 -7.32 16.55 5.91
C PHE A 114 -8.35 16.26 4.80
N PRO A 115 -9.45 15.54 5.06
CA PRO A 115 -10.36 15.06 3.99
C PRO A 115 -10.86 16.15 3.04
N ASP A 116 -11.09 17.36 3.55
CA ASP A 116 -11.52 18.52 2.74
C ASP A 116 -10.38 19.50 2.40
N GLY A 117 -9.14 19.11 2.74
CA GLY A 117 -7.97 19.97 2.83
C GLY A 117 -7.96 20.78 4.12
N LEU A 118 -6.77 21.25 4.50
CA LEU A 118 -6.59 22.07 5.71
C LEU A 118 -7.33 23.42 5.53
N GLY A 119 -8.39 23.61 6.33
CA GLY A 119 -9.22 24.81 6.33
C GLY A 119 -8.97 25.77 7.50
N GLU A 120 -8.31 25.29 8.55
CA GLU A 120 -8.07 26.02 9.80
C GLU A 120 -6.59 25.94 10.22
N TYR A 121 -6.02 27.05 10.68
CA TYR A 121 -4.64 27.11 11.18
C TYR A 121 -4.58 28.04 12.41
N PRO A 122 -3.89 27.65 13.51
CA PRO A 122 -3.04 26.49 13.69
C PRO A 122 -3.80 25.15 13.66
N ILE A 123 -3.11 24.08 13.25
CA ILE A 123 -3.68 22.73 13.18
C ILE A 123 -4.01 22.26 14.59
N SER A 124 -5.24 21.78 14.81
CA SER A 124 -5.64 21.20 16.09
C SER A 124 -4.70 20.04 16.49
N SER A 125 -4.06 20.16 17.66
CA SER A 125 -3.19 19.11 18.20
C SER A 125 -3.92 17.78 18.38
N ALA A 126 -5.21 17.82 18.75
CA ALA A 126 -6.03 16.62 18.90
C ALA A 126 -6.31 15.95 17.55
N LEU A 127 -6.56 16.73 16.49
CA LEU A 127 -6.71 16.21 15.13
C LEU A 127 -5.41 15.53 14.68
N LEU A 128 -4.28 16.22 14.84
CA LEU A 128 -2.99 15.73 14.40
C LEU A 128 -2.57 14.47 15.17
N GLU A 129 -2.78 14.43 16.49
CA GLU A 129 -2.49 13.22 17.28
C GLU A 129 -3.37 12.04 16.85
N LYS A 130 -4.65 12.27 16.52
CA LYS A 130 -5.51 11.21 15.96
C LYS A 130 -4.95 10.62 14.66
N ARG A 131 -4.32 11.45 13.81
CA ARG A 131 -3.68 11.00 12.55
C ARG A 131 -2.36 10.29 12.79
N LEU A 132 -1.52 10.79 13.70
CA LEU A 132 -0.28 10.14 14.08
C LEU A 132 -0.53 8.77 14.74
N SER A 133 -1.52 8.69 15.63
CA SER A 133 -1.89 7.46 16.32
C SER A 133 -2.39 6.37 15.37
N VAL A 134 -3.24 6.70 14.39
CA VAL A 134 -3.72 5.69 13.42
C VAL A 134 -2.59 5.17 12.52
N ALA A 135 -1.63 6.03 12.15
CA ALA A 135 -0.46 5.61 11.38
C ALA A 135 0.48 4.71 12.22
N GLU A 136 0.67 5.04 13.49
CA GLU A 136 1.46 4.24 14.43
C GLU A 136 0.81 2.86 14.67
N GLU A 137 -0.51 2.81 14.85
CA GLU A 137 -1.26 1.55 14.97
C GLU A 137 -1.14 0.71 13.69
N ALA A 138 -1.18 1.33 12.49
CA ALA A 138 -0.93 0.63 11.24
C ALA A 138 0.48 -0.01 11.20
N CYS A 139 1.51 0.69 11.65
CA CYS A 139 2.85 0.11 11.76
C CYS A 139 2.89 -1.09 12.74
N GLN A 140 2.21 -0.99 13.88
CA GLN A 140 2.17 -2.05 14.90
C GLN A 140 1.55 -3.36 14.36
N VAL A 141 0.50 -3.25 13.54
CA VAL A 141 -0.15 -4.42 12.92
C VAL A 141 0.61 -4.98 11.71
N GLY A 142 1.72 -4.34 11.30
CA GLY A 142 2.68 -4.92 10.36
C GLY A 142 2.73 -4.26 8.98
N TYR A 143 2.03 -3.14 8.74
CA TYR A 143 2.19 -2.38 7.51
C TYR A 143 3.66 -1.94 7.32
N LYS A 144 4.12 -1.94 6.06
CA LYS A 144 5.50 -1.61 5.71
C LYS A 144 5.64 -0.23 5.07
N GLU A 145 4.52 0.40 4.73
CA GLU A 145 4.48 1.73 4.17
C GLU A 145 3.23 2.46 4.64
N ILE A 146 3.39 3.72 5.02
CA ILE A 146 2.30 4.64 5.37
C ILE A 146 2.18 5.68 4.28
N GLN A 147 1.02 5.73 3.63
CA GLN A 147 0.70 6.68 2.57
C GLN A 147 -0.22 7.77 3.10
N LEU A 148 0.26 9.01 3.09
CA LEU A 148 -0.48 10.17 3.57
C LEU A 148 -1.27 10.78 2.41
N ASP A 149 -2.59 10.66 2.46
CA ASP A 149 -3.49 11.30 1.49
C ASP A 149 -4.13 12.57 2.05
N TYR A 150 -4.51 13.46 1.14
CA TYR A 150 -5.07 14.77 1.40
C TYR A 150 -4.18 15.62 2.32
N ILE A 151 -2.86 15.45 2.20
CA ILE A 151 -1.87 16.32 2.82
C ILE A 151 -1.74 17.62 2.02
N ARG A 152 -2.77 18.47 2.14
CA ARG A 152 -2.90 19.73 1.39
C ARG A 152 -3.79 20.73 2.12
N PHE A 153 -3.72 21.99 1.72
CA PHE A 153 -4.73 23.01 2.01
C PHE A 153 -6.00 22.79 1.17
N ASN A 154 -7.10 23.38 1.63
CA ASN A 154 -8.32 23.37 0.83
C ASN A 154 -8.19 24.22 -0.45
N ASP A 155 -8.93 23.84 -1.50
CA ASP A 155 -8.98 24.58 -2.78
C ASP A 155 -10.04 25.71 -2.75
N HIS A 156 -10.73 25.91 -1.62
CA HIS A 156 -11.81 26.89 -1.44
C HIS A 156 -11.35 28.27 -0.97
N GLY A 157 -10.04 28.51 -0.94
CA GLY A 157 -9.49 29.81 -0.57
C GLY A 157 -9.65 30.14 0.92
N SER A 158 -9.62 29.14 1.81
CA SER A 158 -9.41 29.42 3.24
C SER A 158 -7.95 29.81 3.48
N LEU A 159 -7.70 30.50 4.60
CA LEU A 159 -6.35 30.86 5.06
C LEU A 159 -5.54 31.69 4.04
N LYS A 160 -6.18 32.61 3.31
CA LYS A 160 -5.53 33.45 2.27
C LYS A 160 -4.39 34.33 2.78
N TYR A 161 -4.33 34.57 4.09
CA TYR A 161 -3.24 35.30 4.74
C TYR A 161 -1.91 34.51 4.76
N LEU A 162 -1.94 33.20 4.50
CA LEU A 162 -0.74 32.38 4.36
C LEU A 162 -0.23 32.40 2.92
N THR A 163 1.02 32.79 2.76
CA THR A 163 1.74 32.72 1.48
C THR A 163 1.93 31.27 1.02
N VAL A 164 2.14 31.06 -0.28
CA VAL A 164 2.43 29.73 -0.84
C VAL A 164 3.64 29.07 -0.17
N LYS A 165 4.69 29.85 0.14
CA LYS A 165 5.88 29.36 0.85
C LYS A 165 5.53 28.84 2.25
N GLN A 166 4.77 29.61 3.04
CA GLN A 166 4.33 29.17 4.36
C GLN A 166 3.47 27.91 4.29
N ARG A 167 2.64 27.76 3.26
CA ARG A 167 1.84 26.55 3.06
C ARG A 167 2.72 25.32 2.83
N TYR A 168 3.80 25.45 2.05
CA TYR A 168 4.77 24.36 1.89
C TYR A 168 5.47 24.01 3.20
N GLU A 169 5.89 25.02 3.97
CA GLU A 169 6.52 24.81 5.28
C GLU A 169 5.58 24.08 6.25
N ILE A 170 4.32 24.51 6.33
CA ILE A 170 3.31 23.87 7.20
C ILE A 170 3.05 22.41 6.79
N ILE A 171 2.90 22.13 5.50
CA ILE A 171 2.70 20.76 5.02
C ILE A 171 3.95 19.90 5.28
N LYS A 172 5.15 20.44 5.04
CA LYS A 172 6.42 19.77 5.34
C LYS A 172 6.51 19.40 6.83
N GLU A 173 6.23 20.34 7.73
CA GLU A 173 6.24 20.11 9.18
C GLU A 173 5.25 19.02 9.62
N VAL A 174 4.07 18.94 8.99
CA VAL A 174 3.11 17.88 9.29
C VAL A 174 3.69 16.52 8.92
N VAL A 175 4.25 16.37 7.71
CA VAL A 175 4.84 15.09 7.27
C VAL A 175 6.06 14.72 8.11
N GLU A 176 6.91 15.68 8.47
CA GLU A 176 8.07 15.44 9.35
C GLU A 176 7.66 14.88 10.73
N LYS A 177 6.49 15.25 11.26
CA LYS A 177 5.97 14.65 12.50
C LYS A 177 5.65 13.16 12.33
N PHE A 178 5.18 12.72 11.14
CA PHE A 178 5.02 11.29 10.84
C PHE A 178 6.38 10.60 10.75
N ASN A 179 7.36 11.20 10.05
CA ASN A 179 8.72 10.65 9.98
C ASN A 179 9.31 10.41 11.38
N VAL A 180 9.20 11.41 12.27
CA VAL A 180 9.71 11.31 13.65
C VAL A 180 8.96 10.22 14.43
N ARG A 181 7.62 10.22 14.39
CA ARG A 181 6.80 9.25 15.14
C ARG A 181 7.05 7.82 14.71
N LEU A 182 7.21 7.60 13.41
CA LEU A 182 7.22 6.27 12.81
C LEU A 182 8.63 5.69 12.59
N LYS A 183 9.69 6.49 12.82
CA LYS A 183 11.09 6.08 12.63
C LYS A 183 11.43 4.72 13.24
N LYS A 184 10.92 4.43 14.44
CA LYS A 184 11.19 3.16 15.17
C LYS A 184 10.63 1.90 14.47
N TYR A 185 9.72 2.06 13.51
CA TYR A 185 9.11 0.95 12.77
C TYR A 185 9.80 0.65 11.44
N ASN A 186 10.72 1.51 10.98
CA ASN A 186 11.45 1.36 9.72
C ASN A 186 10.51 1.12 8.50
N VAL A 187 9.41 1.87 8.46
CA VAL A 187 8.44 1.85 7.34
C VAL A 187 8.78 2.94 6.33
N ARG A 188 8.36 2.74 5.07
CA ARG A 188 8.36 3.83 4.08
C ARG A 188 7.26 4.84 4.38
N ILE A 189 7.52 6.11 4.10
CA ILE A 189 6.51 7.16 4.08
C ILE A 189 6.25 7.57 2.63
N ALA A 190 4.98 7.58 2.26
CA ALA A 190 4.50 8.00 0.95
C ALA A 190 3.54 9.18 1.08
N VAL A 191 3.44 10.02 0.04
CA VAL A 191 2.43 11.08 -0.04
C VAL A 191 1.67 11.02 -1.36
N ASP A 192 0.36 11.20 -1.27
CA ASP A 192 -0.48 11.38 -2.44
C ASP A 192 -0.52 12.86 -2.84
N VAL A 193 -0.20 13.14 -4.10
CA VAL A 193 -0.22 14.49 -4.66
C VAL A 193 -1.19 14.59 -5.81
N PHE A 194 -1.84 15.73 -5.95
CA PHE A 194 -2.72 15.96 -7.09
C PHE A 194 -1.96 15.86 -8.42
N GLY A 195 -2.61 15.32 -9.46
CA GLY A 195 -1.98 15.09 -10.77
C GLY A 195 -1.45 16.36 -11.46
N ARG A 196 -1.94 17.54 -11.05
CA ARG A 196 -1.44 18.83 -11.54
C ARG A 196 -0.10 19.24 -10.92
N ILE A 197 0.27 18.70 -9.75
CA ILE A 197 1.47 19.11 -9.00
C ILE A 197 2.76 18.84 -9.77
N PRO A 198 2.94 17.68 -10.45
CA PRO A 198 4.08 17.50 -11.34
C PRO A 198 4.15 18.50 -12.51
N LEU A 199 3.00 19.07 -12.91
CA LEU A 199 2.84 19.89 -14.11
C LEU A 199 2.90 21.40 -13.84
N ASN A 200 2.90 21.83 -12.58
CA ASN A 200 3.00 23.23 -12.18
C ASN A 200 4.10 23.43 -11.12
N THR A 201 4.50 24.68 -10.90
CA THR A 201 5.63 25.00 -10.02
C THR A 201 5.20 25.45 -8.63
N ASP A 202 4.23 26.36 -8.57
CA ASP A 202 3.79 26.96 -7.32
C ASP A 202 2.28 26.84 -7.11
N ASP A 203 1.86 25.73 -6.49
CA ASP A 203 0.46 25.41 -6.24
C ASP A 203 0.02 25.88 -4.84
N PRO A 204 -1.09 26.64 -4.72
CA PRO A 204 -1.56 27.19 -3.45
C PRO A 204 -2.08 26.14 -2.46
N ILE A 205 -2.21 24.86 -2.85
CA ILE A 205 -2.62 23.80 -1.93
C ILE A 205 -1.50 23.31 -1.01
N GLY A 206 -0.29 23.85 -1.11
CA GLY A 206 0.81 23.47 -0.23
C GLY A 206 1.48 22.15 -0.61
N GLN A 207 1.24 21.64 -1.82
CA GLN A 207 1.95 20.47 -2.37
C GLN A 207 3.04 20.92 -3.34
N LYS A 208 4.26 20.40 -3.17
CA LYS A 208 5.39 20.69 -4.06
C LYS A 208 6.33 19.48 -4.15
N MET A 209 6.65 19.06 -5.37
CA MET A 209 7.45 17.86 -5.64
C MET A 209 8.80 17.92 -4.91
N GLU A 210 9.51 19.04 -5.04
CA GLU A 210 10.85 19.23 -4.47
C GLU A 210 10.83 19.24 -2.94
N VAL A 211 9.75 19.74 -2.34
CA VAL A 211 9.60 19.75 -0.87
C VAL A 211 9.39 18.33 -0.37
N PHE A 212 8.53 17.55 -1.02
CA PHE A 212 8.30 16.17 -0.63
C PHE A 212 9.50 15.26 -0.89
N ASP A 213 10.25 15.46 -1.98
CA ASP A 213 11.46 14.69 -2.31
C ASP A 213 12.52 14.69 -1.19
N GLU A 214 12.50 15.72 -0.34
CA GLU A 214 13.41 15.81 0.80
C GLU A 214 13.03 14.93 1.99
N ILE A 215 11.74 14.57 2.12
CA ILE A 215 11.16 14.08 3.38
C ILE A 215 10.31 12.81 3.24
N VAL A 216 10.13 12.25 2.04
CA VAL A 216 9.38 11.00 1.84
C VAL A 216 10.14 10.01 0.96
N ASP A 217 9.80 8.73 1.07
CA ASP A 217 10.36 7.67 0.24
C ASP A 217 9.65 7.57 -1.12
N VAL A 218 8.34 7.85 -1.15
CA VAL A 218 7.48 7.65 -2.32
C VAL A 218 6.57 8.86 -2.54
N ILE A 219 6.45 9.32 -3.79
CA ILE A 219 5.46 10.31 -4.19
C ILE A 219 4.50 9.67 -5.19
N CYS A 220 3.20 9.83 -4.94
CA CYS A 220 2.13 9.17 -5.69
C CYS A 220 1.23 10.21 -6.41
N PRO A 221 1.61 10.69 -7.62
CA PRO A 221 0.76 11.60 -8.37
C PRO A 221 -0.56 10.97 -8.83
N MET A 222 -1.67 11.67 -8.63
CA MET A 222 -3.00 11.26 -9.09
C MET A 222 -3.21 11.51 -10.59
N ALA A 223 -2.72 10.60 -11.43
CA ALA A 223 -2.75 10.71 -12.89
C ALA A 223 -4.08 10.22 -13.50
N TYR A 224 -5.21 10.83 -13.11
CA TYR A 224 -6.54 10.45 -13.61
C TYR A 224 -6.96 11.28 -14.84
N PRO A 225 -6.98 10.73 -16.07
CA PRO A 225 -7.29 11.50 -17.28
C PRO A 225 -8.59 12.31 -17.18
N SER A 226 -9.62 11.75 -16.56
CA SER A 226 -10.91 12.40 -16.37
C SER A 226 -10.89 13.74 -15.59
N HIS A 227 -9.83 13.99 -14.82
CA HIS A 227 -9.66 15.15 -13.94
C HIS A 227 -8.81 16.27 -14.54
N TYR A 228 -8.17 16.06 -15.70
CA TYR A 228 -7.40 17.10 -16.41
C TYR A 228 -8.33 17.97 -17.26
N THR A 229 -9.30 18.64 -16.61
CA THR A 229 -10.39 19.37 -17.27
C THR A 229 -9.94 20.55 -18.12
N TRP A 230 -8.70 21.03 -17.91
CA TRP A 230 -8.08 22.10 -18.70
C TRP A 230 -7.44 21.62 -20.01
N SER A 231 -7.44 20.32 -20.31
CA SER A 231 -6.87 19.77 -21.53
C SER A 231 -7.70 18.63 -22.11
N GLU A 232 -8.31 18.87 -23.27
CA GLU A 232 -9.05 17.82 -24.00
C GLU A 232 -8.16 16.62 -24.32
N LYS A 233 -6.94 16.88 -24.81
CA LYS A 233 -5.96 15.84 -25.10
C LYS A 233 -5.67 14.96 -23.89
N MET A 234 -5.41 15.56 -22.71
CA MET A 234 -5.15 14.77 -21.52
C MET A 234 -6.38 13.96 -21.08
N MET A 235 -7.57 14.53 -21.24
CA MET A 235 -8.80 13.87 -20.87
C MET A 235 -9.20 12.72 -21.82
N SER A 236 -8.82 12.78 -23.10
CA SER A 236 -9.10 11.73 -24.09
C SER A 236 -7.96 10.72 -24.26
N ASP A 237 -6.72 11.07 -23.93
CA ASP A 237 -5.56 10.20 -24.14
C ASP A 237 -4.99 9.70 -22.79
N PRO A 238 -5.41 8.51 -22.32
CA PRO A 238 -4.94 7.95 -21.06
C PRO A 238 -3.44 7.68 -21.04
N TYR A 239 -2.86 7.28 -22.17
CA TYR A 239 -1.43 7.05 -22.28
C TYR A 239 -0.67 8.37 -22.08
N TYR A 240 -1.03 9.39 -22.86
CA TYR A 240 -0.37 10.70 -22.81
C TYR A 240 -0.42 11.31 -21.42
N THR A 241 -1.56 11.24 -20.75
CA THR A 241 -1.72 11.83 -19.41
C THR A 241 -0.85 11.14 -18.38
N VAL A 242 -0.95 9.81 -18.28
CA VAL A 242 -0.18 9.07 -17.28
C VAL A 242 1.31 9.20 -17.56
N HIS A 243 1.73 9.13 -18.83
CA HIS A 243 3.12 9.25 -19.22
C HIS A 243 3.66 10.66 -18.91
N LEU A 244 2.96 11.73 -19.33
CA LEU A 244 3.42 13.10 -19.11
C LEU A 244 3.53 13.43 -17.62
N THR A 245 2.49 13.10 -16.82
CA THR A 245 2.51 13.35 -15.37
C THR A 245 3.64 12.60 -14.70
N SER A 246 3.88 11.34 -15.07
CA SER A 246 4.94 10.50 -14.50
C SER A 246 6.35 10.99 -14.87
N VAL A 247 6.59 11.30 -16.15
CA VAL A 247 7.87 11.86 -16.62
C VAL A 247 8.16 13.20 -15.97
N LYS A 248 7.15 14.07 -15.82
CA LYS A 248 7.31 15.37 -15.16
C LYS A 248 7.60 15.22 -13.66
N ALA A 249 6.97 14.26 -13.00
CA ALA A 249 7.26 13.93 -11.61
C ALA A 249 8.70 13.43 -11.45
N LYS A 250 9.09 12.41 -12.22
CA LYS A 250 10.44 11.82 -12.20
C LYS A 250 11.54 12.85 -12.43
N LYS A 251 11.34 13.81 -13.34
CA LYS A 251 12.32 14.88 -13.62
C LYS A 251 12.54 15.86 -12.47
N ARG A 252 11.64 15.94 -11.50
CA ARG A 252 11.65 16.93 -10.41
C ARG A 252 12.07 16.36 -9.07
N VAL A 253 12.31 15.05 -9.00
CA VAL A 253 12.71 14.33 -7.79
C VAL A 253 14.09 13.71 -7.98
N LYS A 254 14.84 13.56 -6.89
CA LYS A 254 16.18 12.96 -6.89
C LYS A 254 16.27 11.74 -5.98
N LYS A 255 15.43 11.66 -4.95
CA LYS A 255 15.50 10.64 -3.90
C LYS A 255 14.25 9.77 -3.87
N SER A 256 13.06 10.38 -3.88
CA SER A 256 11.82 9.63 -3.80
C SER A 256 11.55 8.87 -5.09
N ILE A 257 11.02 7.66 -4.95
CA ILE A 257 10.48 6.92 -6.09
C ILE A 257 9.09 7.46 -6.47
N ILE A 258 8.72 7.27 -7.73
CA ILE A 258 7.43 7.74 -8.26
C ILE A 258 6.51 6.55 -8.53
N VAL A 259 5.33 6.54 -7.91
CA VAL A 259 4.30 5.50 -8.09
C VAL A 259 2.94 6.17 -8.31
N PRO A 260 2.60 6.58 -9.55
CA PRO A 260 1.35 7.26 -9.82
C PRO A 260 0.12 6.41 -9.50
N TRP A 261 -0.93 7.08 -9.04
CA TRP A 261 -2.28 6.52 -9.12
C TRP A 261 -2.81 6.65 -10.55
N VAL A 262 -3.36 5.57 -11.08
CA VAL A 262 -4.00 5.54 -12.41
C VAL A 262 -5.49 5.27 -12.28
N GLN A 263 -6.25 5.73 -13.26
CA GLN A 263 -7.71 5.70 -13.20
C GLN A 263 -8.26 4.31 -13.57
N THR A 264 -8.90 3.66 -12.61
CA THR A 264 -9.68 2.43 -12.81
C THR A 264 -11.15 2.59 -12.42
N PHE A 265 -11.66 3.83 -12.46
CA PHE A 265 -13.08 4.13 -12.43
C PHE A 265 -13.50 4.66 -13.82
N GLN A 266 -14.76 4.44 -14.20
CA GLN A 266 -15.19 4.61 -15.60
C GLN A 266 -15.55 6.04 -16.02
N MET A 267 -15.37 7.04 -15.13
CA MET A 267 -15.72 8.43 -15.42
C MET A 267 -14.97 8.93 -16.66
N LYS A 268 -15.73 9.43 -17.65
CA LYS A 268 -15.21 9.99 -18.91
C LYS A 268 -14.31 9.07 -19.75
N VAL A 269 -14.25 7.76 -19.48
CA VAL A 269 -13.48 6.79 -20.31
C VAL A 269 -13.90 6.87 -21.78
N LYS A 270 -15.20 7.05 -22.05
CA LYS A 270 -15.75 7.20 -23.41
C LYS A 270 -15.10 8.34 -24.23
N LYS A 271 -14.53 9.37 -23.60
CA LYS A 271 -13.82 10.45 -24.30
C LYS A 271 -12.57 9.98 -25.04
N SER A 272 -12.02 8.83 -24.65
CA SER A 272 -10.86 8.25 -25.33
C SER A 272 -11.19 7.50 -26.61
N GLY A 273 -12.47 7.13 -26.81
CA GLY A 273 -12.86 6.19 -27.87
C GLY A 273 -12.37 4.75 -27.65
N LEU A 274 -11.70 4.45 -26.52
CA LEU A 274 -11.20 3.12 -26.19
C LEU A 274 -12.25 2.30 -25.44
N THR A 275 -12.18 0.97 -25.58
CA THR A 275 -12.81 0.05 -24.64
C THR A 275 -12.11 0.16 -23.27
N TYR A 276 -12.81 -0.24 -22.20
CA TYR A 276 -12.31 -0.03 -20.85
C TYR A 276 -11.00 -0.80 -20.56
N ASP A 277 -10.87 -2.04 -21.03
CA ASP A 277 -9.65 -2.83 -20.94
C ASP A 277 -8.47 -2.16 -21.65
N LYS A 278 -8.68 -1.60 -22.86
CA LYS A 278 -7.64 -0.87 -23.60
C LYS A 278 -7.26 0.42 -22.91
N TYR A 279 -8.22 1.12 -22.30
CA TYR A 279 -7.95 2.29 -21.50
C TYR A 279 -7.05 1.97 -20.29
N ILE A 280 -7.23 0.80 -19.64
CA ILE A 280 -6.32 0.33 -18.59
C ILE A 280 -4.94 -0.03 -19.15
N GLU A 281 -4.87 -0.82 -20.24
CA GLU A 281 -3.61 -1.21 -20.86
C GLU A 281 -2.75 0.01 -21.26
N GLN A 282 -3.36 1.08 -21.79
CA GLN A 282 -2.66 2.31 -22.17
C GLN A 282 -2.04 3.03 -20.96
N GLN A 283 -2.71 3.04 -19.81
CA GLN A 283 -2.16 3.63 -18.58
C GLN A 283 -1.01 2.79 -18.02
N ILE A 284 -1.12 1.45 -18.03
CA ILE A 284 -0.02 0.56 -17.61
C ILE A 284 1.19 0.76 -18.53
N LYS A 285 0.98 0.80 -19.85
CA LYS A 285 2.04 1.04 -20.83
C LYS A 285 2.76 2.37 -20.55
N ALA A 286 2.01 3.44 -20.32
CA ALA A 286 2.55 4.76 -20.03
C ALA A 286 3.45 4.80 -18.79
N VAL A 287 3.17 4.00 -17.76
CA VAL A 287 4.00 3.89 -16.55
C VAL A 287 5.35 3.25 -16.84
N HIS A 288 5.37 2.17 -17.64
CA HIS A 288 6.62 1.52 -18.06
C HIS A 288 7.46 2.44 -18.93
N ASP A 289 6.84 3.08 -19.92
CA ASP A 289 7.56 3.97 -20.85
C ASP A 289 8.05 5.24 -20.16
N ALA A 290 7.38 5.69 -19.08
CA ALA A 290 7.87 6.77 -18.23
C ALA A 290 9.01 6.35 -17.29
N GLU A 291 9.30 5.04 -17.22
CA GLU A 291 10.34 4.43 -16.38
C GLU A 291 10.23 4.87 -14.91
N VAL A 292 9.01 4.90 -14.38
CA VAL A 292 8.73 5.11 -12.95
C VAL A 292 8.53 3.78 -12.23
N ASN A 293 8.41 3.81 -10.91
CA ASN A 293 8.56 2.63 -10.05
C ASN A 293 7.28 1.83 -9.85
N GLY A 294 6.24 2.06 -10.64
CA GLY A 294 4.99 1.30 -10.58
C GLY A 294 3.73 2.13 -10.74
N PHE A 295 2.60 1.51 -10.42
CA PHE A 295 1.30 2.17 -10.43
C PHE A 295 0.40 1.66 -9.31
N LEU A 296 -0.58 2.48 -8.94
CA LEU A 296 -1.66 2.13 -8.02
C LEU A 296 -3.02 2.34 -8.71
N PHE A 297 -3.88 1.33 -8.74
CA PHE A 297 -5.23 1.45 -9.25
C PHE A 297 -6.15 2.14 -8.27
N TRP A 298 -6.74 3.27 -8.69
CA TRP A 298 -7.79 3.95 -7.95
C TRP A 298 -9.17 3.57 -8.49
N ASN A 299 -9.98 2.90 -7.67
CA ASN A 299 -11.41 2.73 -7.89
C ASN A 299 -12.15 2.65 -6.56
N ALA A 300 -12.88 3.70 -6.19
CA ALA A 300 -13.62 3.75 -4.93
C ALA A 300 -14.73 2.68 -4.83
N ALA A 301 -15.25 2.22 -5.97
CA ALA A 301 -16.23 1.13 -6.03
C ALA A 301 -15.61 -0.27 -5.90
N GLN A 302 -14.26 -0.38 -5.96
CA GLN A 302 -13.51 -1.64 -5.94
C GLN A 302 -13.92 -2.65 -7.01
N ASP A 303 -14.38 -2.14 -8.16
CA ASP A 303 -14.61 -2.95 -9.35
C ASP A 303 -13.28 -3.14 -10.10
N TYR A 304 -12.72 -4.33 -9.97
CA TYR A 304 -11.40 -4.69 -10.49
C TYR A 304 -11.40 -5.86 -11.47
N ASP A 305 -12.57 -6.37 -11.87
CA ASP A 305 -12.65 -7.53 -12.76
C ASP A 305 -11.93 -7.27 -14.08
N ILE A 306 -12.29 -6.17 -14.76
CA ILE A 306 -11.64 -5.74 -16.01
C ILE A 306 -10.20 -5.24 -15.77
N PRO A 307 -9.91 -4.36 -14.79
CA PRO A 307 -8.55 -3.93 -14.51
C PRO A 307 -7.55 -5.07 -14.24
N PHE A 308 -7.93 -6.08 -13.45
CA PHE A 308 -7.05 -7.23 -13.17
C PHE A 308 -6.86 -8.10 -14.41
N ALA A 309 -7.92 -8.38 -15.17
CA ALA A 309 -7.81 -9.12 -16.43
C ALA A 309 -6.91 -8.40 -17.46
N ALA A 310 -7.10 -7.08 -17.63
CA ALA A 310 -6.28 -6.26 -18.50
C ALA A 310 -4.80 -6.27 -18.07
N THR A 311 -4.53 -6.25 -16.77
CA THR A 311 -3.16 -6.34 -16.23
C THR A 311 -2.52 -7.69 -16.54
N GLY A 312 -3.22 -8.79 -16.29
CA GLY A 312 -2.74 -10.13 -16.61
C GLY A 312 -2.43 -10.31 -18.10
N ASN A 313 -3.33 -9.82 -18.96
CA ASN A 313 -3.17 -9.84 -20.42
C ASN A 313 -2.04 -8.94 -20.91
N PHE A 314 -1.79 -7.81 -20.25
CA PHE A 314 -0.66 -6.94 -20.58
C PHE A 314 0.66 -7.63 -20.29
N TYR A 315 0.83 -8.20 -19.09
CA TYR A 315 2.10 -8.80 -18.68
C TYR A 315 2.37 -10.20 -19.26
N SER A 316 1.36 -10.95 -19.67
CA SER A 316 1.55 -12.24 -20.34
C SER A 316 2.30 -12.10 -21.67
N LYS A 317 2.06 -11.00 -22.41
CA LYS A 317 2.72 -10.68 -23.69
C LYS A 317 4.24 -10.53 -23.56
N PHE A 318 4.75 -10.09 -22.42
CA PHE A 318 6.19 -9.93 -22.18
C PHE A 318 6.87 -11.26 -21.84
N LYS A 319 6.15 -12.20 -21.21
CA LYS A 319 6.69 -13.54 -20.90
C LYS A 319 6.90 -14.39 -22.16
N THR A 320 6.03 -14.26 -23.15
CA THR A 320 6.11 -15.01 -24.41
C THR A 320 7.27 -14.56 -25.30
N VAL A 321 7.69 -13.29 -25.21
CA VAL A 321 8.82 -12.77 -25.99
C VAL A 321 10.15 -13.29 -25.42
N ALA A 322 10.30 -13.31 -24.09
CA ALA A 322 11.51 -13.81 -23.43
C ALA A 322 11.71 -15.35 -23.53
N SER A 323 10.67 -16.10 -23.92
CA SER A 323 10.76 -17.55 -24.17
C SER A 323 10.95 -17.90 -25.65
N ALA A 324 10.97 -16.91 -26.54
CA ALA A 324 11.11 -17.07 -27.99
C ALA A 324 12.50 -16.65 -28.51
N GLU A 325 13.38 -16.19 -27.62
CA GLU A 325 14.82 -15.93 -27.83
C GLU A 325 15.65 -17.03 -27.16
#